data_AF-A0A370GNR0-F1
#
_entry.id   AF-A0A370GNR0-F1
#
_cell.length_a   1.000
_cell.length_b   1.000
_cell.length_c   1.000
_cell.angle_alpha   90.00
_cell.angle_beta   90.00
_cell.angle_gamma   90.00
#
_symmetry.space_group_name_H-M   'P 1'
#
loop_
_entity.id
_entity.type
_entity.pdbx_description
1 polymer ?
#
loop_
_entity_poly.entity_id
_entity_poly.type
_entity_poly.pdbx_seq_one_letter_code
_entity_poly.pdbx_strand_id
1 'polypeptide(L)'
;MTGPGGREIPAEHVAMLREIQRLAVESGRLLQAMYEAGGDARTDLHTVARINAVDTKRELSEIAARAAGVPPEWVDRVRALGLRGNEWRDNQPMPEPAVHPRGQKVVPRVADDIERLKDMAAVDTVYSLRHWADTGRFPDHVLGQQVRRNMDALWMRAGRTAHAVGGSAARWSALFTVSAQEWQQRLQHCLHESTTDDLAIRWHTYASPTIAADARRSLKQLQRDGYHGPDVPLPEVMPPRVPELLDQARDALSAVTDQVRSPDAATATAAVDAVFPEALAREWSTGTADPGRDDPLSPDPQRDSGPDP
;
A
#
# COMPACT_ATOMS: atom_id res chain seq x y z
N MET A 1 28.65 -19.48 34.51
CA MET A 1 27.47 -19.16 35.33
C MET A 1 26.53 -18.31 34.49
N THR A 2 25.55 -18.96 33.88
CA THR A 2 24.52 -18.37 33.02
C THR A 2 23.29 -18.08 33.89
N GLY A 3 23.02 -16.80 34.15
CA GLY A 3 21.82 -16.37 34.87
C GLY A 3 20.56 -16.59 34.01
N PRO A 4 19.39 -16.85 34.63
CA PRO A 4 18.16 -17.14 33.92
C PRO A 4 17.60 -15.85 33.29
N GLY A 5 17.38 -15.86 31.97
CA GLY A 5 16.58 -14.83 31.28
C GLY A 5 17.27 -13.96 30.23
N GLY A 6 18.58 -14.10 30.01
CA GLY A 6 19.28 -13.33 28.98
C GLY A 6 18.99 -13.87 27.58
N ARG A 7 18.06 -13.25 26.83
CA ARG A 7 17.95 -13.45 25.38
C ARG A 7 19.32 -13.18 24.76
N GLU A 8 19.88 -14.15 24.05
CA GLU A 8 21.14 -13.96 23.32
C GLU A 8 20.95 -12.82 22.30
N ILE A 9 21.73 -11.76 22.46
CA ILE A 9 21.75 -10.63 21.53
C ILE A 9 22.54 -11.08 20.28
N PRO A 10 21.99 -10.94 19.07
CA PRO A 10 22.73 -11.25 17.84
C PRO A 10 24.09 -10.53 17.80
N ALA A 11 25.13 -11.22 17.34
CA ALA A 11 26.50 -10.68 17.34
C ALA A 11 26.62 -9.37 16.55
N GLU A 12 25.84 -9.20 15.48
CA GLU A 12 25.73 -7.97 14.70
C GLU A 12 25.17 -6.81 15.52
N HIS A 13 24.12 -7.04 16.31
CA HIS A 13 23.54 -6.03 17.20
C HIS A 13 24.51 -5.63 18.30
N VAL A 14 25.25 -6.60 18.86
CA VAL A 14 26.31 -6.34 19.83
C VAL A 14 27.37 -5.42 19.25
N ALA A 15 27.81 -5.66 18.01
CA ALA A 15 28.82 -4.84 17.35
C ALA A 15 28.34 -3.39 17.16
N MET A 16 27.09 -3.19 16.72
CA MET A 16 26.51 -1.85 16.57
C MET A 16 26.39 -1.11 17.90
N LEU A 17 25.86 -1.78 18.92
CA LEU A 17 25.71 -1.20 20.26
C LEU A 17 27.07 -0.84 20.89
N ARG A 18 28.09 -1.67 20.66
CA ARG A 18 29.47 -1.39 21.09
C ARG A 18 30.04 -0.15 20.44
N GLU A 19 29.83 0.05 19.13
CA GLU A 19 30.28 1.25 18.43
C GLU A 19 29.58 2.51 18.95
N ILE A 20 28.26 2.46 19.17
CA ILE A 20 27.50 3.58 19.75
C ILE A 20 28.06 3.96 21.13
N GLN A 21 28.28 2.98 22.01
CA GLN A 21 28.84 3.23 23.33
C GLN A 21 30.25 3.82 23.25
N ARG A 22 31.11 3.29 22.36
CA ARG A 22 32.48 3.79 22.16
C ARG A 22 32.48 5.26 21.73
N LEU A 23 31.62 5.63 20.78
CA LEU A 23 31.49 7.01 20.31
C LEU A 23 30.95 7.95 21.41
N ALA A 24 29.99 7.47 22.20
CA ALA A 24 29.48 8.24 23.35
C ALA A 24 30.54 8.47 24.44
N VAL A 25 31.39 7.47 24.72
CA VAL A 25 32.55 7.63 25.62
C VAL A 25 33.54 8.64 25.06
N GLU A 26 33.83 8.58 23.76
CA GLU A 26 34.76 9.51 23.12
C GLU A 26 34.25 10.96 23.20
N SER A 27 32.98 11.20 22.88
CA SER A 27 32.36 12.55 23.02
C SER A 27 32.44 13.05 24.46
N GLY A 28 32.09 12.20 25.45
CA GLY A 28 32.19 12.55 26.86
C GLY A 28 33.61 12.90 27.32
N ARG A 29 34.63 12.15 26.84
CA ARG A 29 36.05 12.45 27.13
C ARG A 29 36.49 13.78 26.53
N LEU A 30 36.06 14.09 25.31
CA LEU A 30 36.38 15.37 24.65
C LEU A 30 35.74 16.55 25.36
N LEU A 31 34.47 16.41 25.77
CA LEU A 31 33.76 17.43 26.57
C LEU A 31 34.46 17.67 27.91
N GLN A 32 34.83 16.60 28.62
CA GLN A 32 35.56 16.72 29.89
C GLN A 32 36.91 17.42 29.72
N ALA A 33 37.69 17.03 28.71
CA ALA A 33 38.99 17.65 28.42
C ALA A 33 38.84 19.15 28.07
N MET A 34 37.78 19.52 27.35
CA MET A 34 37.48 20.91 27.03
C MET A 34 37.18 21.73 28.31
N TYR A 35 36.41 21.19 29.24
CA TYR A 35 36.13 21.86 30.52
C TYR A 35 37.38 21.98 31.41
N GLU A 36 38.28 20.99 31.38
CA GLU A 36 39.51 20.98 32.15
C GLU A 36 40.61 21.90 31.58
N ALA A 37 40.66 22.10 30.26
CA ALA A 37 41.73 22.82 29.58
C ALA A 37 41.68 24.37 29.75
N GLY A 38 40.57 24.93 30.24
CA GLY A 38 40.57 26.29 30.80
C GLY A 38 40.98 27.44 29.85
N GLY A 39 40.56 27.43 28.58
CA GLY A 39 40.39 28.67 27.80
C GLY A 39 41.48 29.10 26.82
N ASP A 40 41.97 28.20 25.96
CA ASP A 40 42.64 28.61 24.71
C ASP A 40 41.66 28.50 23.52
N ALA A 41 41.21 29.65 23.01
CA ALA A 41 40.15 29.76 22.01
C ALA A 41 40.41 28.98 20.70
N ARG A 42 41.68 28.77 20.30
CA ARG A 42 42.00 27.96 19.10
C ARG A 42 41.91 26.46 19.39
N THR A 43 42.39 26.03 20.55
CA THR A 43 42.28 24.65 21.03
C THR A 43 40.81 24.27 21.25
N ASP A 44 40.00 25.22 21.71
CA ASP A 44 38.55 25.04 21.89
C ASP A 44 37.82 24.83 20.56
N LEU A 45 38.13 25.60 19.50
CA LEU A 45 37.48 25.43 18.19
C LEU A 45 37.76 24.05 17.56
N HIS A 46 39.01 23.58 17.60
CA HIS A 46 39.35 22.25 17.09
C HIS A 46 38.66 21.13 17.90
N THR A 47 38.58 21.31 19.23
CA THR A 47 37.92 20.36 20.13
C THR A 47 36.41 20.30 19.87
N VAL A 48 35.76 21.45 19.71
CA VAL A 48 34.33 21.55 19.34
C VAL A 48 34.06 20.87 18.00
N ALA A 49 34.88 21.12 16.97
CA ALA A 49 34.73 20.48 15.67
C ALA A 49 34.83 18.94 15.78
N ARG A 50 35.75 18.45 16.61
CA ARG A 50 35.92 17.02 16.86
C ARG A 50 34.73 16.41 17.62
N ILE A 51 34.21 17.10 18.64
CA ILE A 51 32.99 16.68 19.36
C ILE A 51 31.83 16.54 18.38
N ASN A 52 31.59 17.56 17.55
CA ASN A 52 30.53 17.54 16.54
C ASN A 52 30.68 16.37 15.56
N ALA A 53 31.89 16.07 15.11
CA ALA A 53 32.16 14.94 14.22
C ALA A 53 31.86 13.59 14.89
N VAL A 54 32.25 13.41 16.15
CA VAL A 54 31.99 12.18 16.92
C VAL A 54 30.50 12.01 17.17
N ASP A 55 29.79 13.08 17.54
CA ASP A 55 28.35 13.04 17.78
C ASP A 55 27.56 12.77 16.50
N THR A 56 27.94 13.39 15.38
CA THR A 56 27.35 13.07 14.07
C THR A 56 27.52 11.59 13.73
N LYS A 57 28.73 11.04 13.93
CA LYS A 57 28.99 9.62 13.68
C LYS A 57 28.18 8.71 14.63
N ARG A 58 28.01 9.10 15.89
CA ARG A 58 27.17 8.40 16.87
C ARG A 58 25.73 8.36 16.41
N GLU A 59 25.16 9.51 16.04
CA GLU A 59 23.78 9.63 15.57
C GLU A 59 23.51 8.76 14.33
N LEU A 60 24.42 8.77 13.35
CA LEU A 60 24.33 7.89 12.18
C LEU A 60 24.39 6.40 12.57
N SER A 61 25.23 6.04 13.54
CA SER A 61 25.34 4.67 14.03
C SER A 61 24.06 4.22 14.76
N GLU A 62 23.42 5.12 15.50
CA GLU A 62 22.14 4.85 16.17
C GLU A 62 21.00 4.67 15.17
N ILE A 63 20.97 5.47 14.10
CA ILE A 63 20.02 5.30 12.99
C ILE A 63 20.22 3.93 12.34
N ALA A 64 21.46 3.56 12.02
CA ALA A 64 21.78 2.26 11.43
C ALA A 64 21.38 1.09 12.34
N ALA A 65 21.64 1.19 13.65
CA ALA A 65 21.23 0.18 14.62
C ALA A 65 19.70 0.01 14.68
N ARG A 66 18.95 1.11 14.72
CA ARG A 66 17.48 1.06 14.68
C ARG A 66 16.96 0.44 13.39
N ALA A 67 17.56 0.78 12.25
CA ALA A 67 17.21 0.21 10.95
C ALA A 67 17.48 -1.31 10.89
N ALA A 68 18.51 -1.78 11.60
CA ALA A 68 18.81 -3.20 11.76
C ALA A 68 17.90 -3.94 12.76
N GLY A 69 16.96 -3.24 13.42
CA GLY A 69 16.03 -3.84 14.38
C GLY A 69 16.56 -3.90 15.80
N VAL A 70 17.62 -3.17 16.14
CA VAL A 70 18.08 -3.02 17.53
C VAL A 70 17.02 -2.23 18.32
N PRO A 71 16.53 -2.76 19.46
CA PRO A 71 15.56 -2.07 20.30
C PRO A 71 16.02 -0.67 20.72
N PRO A 72 15.16 0.36 20.66
CA PRO A 72 15.52 1.72 21.02
C PRO A 72 15.98 1.83 22.48
N GLU A 73 15.42 1.03 23.38
CA GLU A 73 15.81 0.99 24.79
C GLU A 73 17.25 0.51 24.99
N TRP A 74 17.74 -0.38 24.11
CA TRP A 74 19.13 -0.82 24.12
C TRP A 74 20.06 0.27 23.62
N VAL A 75 19.69 0.95 22.53
CA VAL A 75 20.43 2.09 21.99
C VAL A 75 20.55 3.21 23.04
N ASP A 76 19.43 3.58 23.66
CA ASP A 76 19.40 4.63 24.69
C ASP A 76 20.20 4.23 25.94
N ARG A 77 20.14 2.95 26.34
CA ARG A 77 20.93 2.42 27.44
C ARG A 77 22.43 2.56 27.18
N VAL A 78 22.91 2.13 26.01
CA VAL A 78 24.35 2.16 25.70
C VAL A 78 24.85 3.58 25.46
N ARG A 79 24.02 4.46 24.88
CA ARG A 79 24.29 5.91 24.81
C ARG A 79 24.47 6.49 26.21
N ALA A 80 23.53 6.22 27.11
CA ALA A 80 23.57 6.73 28.48
C ALA A 80 24.78 6.18 29.28
N LEU A 81 25.14 4.91 29.08
CA LEU A 81 26.34 4.33 29.71
C LEU A 81 27.62 4.98 29.19
N GLY A 82 27.72 5.17 27.86
CA GLY A 82 28.88 5.78 27.23
C GLY A 82 29.06 7.25 27.59
N LEU A 83 27.98 8.04 27.65
CA LEU A 83 28.02 9.44 28.11
C LEU A 83 28.46 9.58 29.58
N ARG A 84 28.29 8.53 30.39
CA ARG A 84 28.81 8.44 31.76
C ARG A 84 30.26 7.93 31.82
N GLY A 85 30.92 7.73 30.69
CA GLY A 85 32.29 7.24 30.58
C GLY A 85 32.44 5.72 30.76
N ASN A 86 31.35 4.94 30.76
CA ASN A 86 31.44 3.49 30.91
C ASN A 86 31.76 2.84 29.56
N GLU A 87 32.79 2.01 29.53
CA GLU A 87 33.13 1.18 28.38
C GLU A 87 32.23 -0.05 28.27
N TRP A 88 32.18 -0.64 27.07
CA TRP A 88 31.37 -1.83 26.79
C TRP A 88 31.80 -3.01 27.66
N ARG A 89 30.82 -3.76 28.20
CA ARG A 89 31.06 -5.05 28.88
C ARG A 89 30.15 -6.10 28.27
N ASP A 90 30.69 -7.27 27.93
CA ASP A 90 29.93 -8.33 27.26
C ASP A 90 28.79 -8.91 28.11
N ASN A 91 28.85 -8.73 29.42
CA ASN A 91 27.81 -9.14 30.37
C ASN A 91 26.99 -7.97 30.92
N GLN A 92 26.99 -6.80 30.26
CA GLN A 92 26.22 -5.67 30.76
C GLN A 92 24.71 -5.95 30.63
N PRO A 93 23.92 -5.73 31.70
CA PRO A 93 22.49 -5.97 31.65
C PRO A 93 21.85 -4.96 30.71
N MET A 94 21.17 -5.48 29.69
CA MET A 94 20.30 -4.69 28.83
C MET A 94 18.89 -4.68 29.40
N PRO A 95 18.16 -3.55 29.30
CA PRO A 95 16.76 -3.52 29.67
C PRO A 95 16.02 -4.55 28.81
N GLU A 96 15.05 -5.25 29.40
CA GLU A 96 14.15 -6.06 28.60
C GLU A 96 13.48 -5.11 27.59
N PRO A 97 13.60 -5.36 26.27
CA PRO A 97 12.92 -4.54 25.28
C PRO A 97 11.46 -4.50 25.67
N ALA A 98 10.87 -3.31 25.78
CA ALA A 98 9.45 -3.24 26.06
C ALA A 98 8.78 -3.99 24.92
N VAL A 99 8.15 -5.13 25.21
CA VAL A 99 7.22 -5.78 24.28
C VAL A 99 6.13 -4.74 24.11
N HIS A 100 6.26 -3.87 23.12
CA HIS A 100 5.38 -2.73 22.97
C HIS A 100 3.96 -3.29 22.90
N PRO A 101 3.07 -3.05 23.89
CA PRO A 101 1.68 -3.50 23.79
C PRO A 101 0.96 -2.82 22.61
N ARG A 102 1.60 -1.82 21.98
CA ARG A 102 1.20 -1.23 20.70
C ARG A 102 1.43 -2.18 19.51
N GLY A 103 2.49 -2.99 19.47
CA GLY A 103 2.78 -3.89 18.33
C GLY A 103 1.65 -4.90 18.04
N GLN A 104 1.01 -5.43 19.08
CA GLN A 104 -0.13 -6.35 18.93
C GLN A 104 -1.40 -5.67 18.41
N LYS A 105 -1.63 -4.39 18.70
CA LYS A 105 -2.81 -3.63 18.21
C LYS A 105 -2.58 -2.96 16.86
N VAL A 106 -1.33 -2.79 16.44
CA VAL A 106 -0.98 -2.07 15.21
C VAL A 106 -0.97 -3.01 13.99
N VAL A 107 -0.72 -4.32 14.16
CA VAL A 107 -0.91 -5.31 13.08
C VAL A 107 -2.36 -5.36 12.58
N PRO A 108 -3.39 -5.48 13.46
CA PRO A 108 -4.79 -5.37 13.03
C PRO A 108 -5.06 -4.10 12.24
N ARG A 109 -4.49 -2.96 12.66
CA ARG A 109 -4.67 -1.70 11.95
C ARG A 109 -4.12 -1.70 10.52
N VAL A 110 -2.96 -2.32 10.30
CA VAL A 110 -2.41 -2.47 8.94
C VAL A 110 -3.33 -3.35 8.12
N ALA A 111 -3.80 -4.47 8.68
CA ALA A 111 -4.77 -5.33 8.00
C ALA A 111 -6.05 -4.56 7.66
N ASP A 112 -6.62 -3.80 8.59
CA ASP A 112 -7.82 -2.99 8.38
C ASP A 112 -7.64 -1.94 7.26
N ASP A 113 -6.47 -1.29 7.19
CA ASP A 113 -6.17 -0.33 6.14
C ASP A 113 -6.10 -1.01 4.76
N ILE A 114 -5.49 -2.19 4.70
CA ILE A 114 -5.36 -2.98 3.48
C ILE A 114 -6.71 -3.51 3.02
N GLU A 115 -7.50 -4.05 3.95
CA GLU A 115 -8.88 -4.49 3.69
C GLU A 115 -9.75 -3.35 3.18
N ARG A 116 -9.62 -2.17 3.79
CA ARG A 116 -10.33 -0.97 3.34
C ARG A 116 -9.90 -0.50 1.96
N LEU A 117 -8.61 -0.59 1.62
CA LEU A 117 -8.12 -0.28 0.28
C LEU A 117 -8.73 -1.20 -0.78
N LYS A 118 -8.76 -2.50 -0.51
CA LYS A 118 -9.38 -3.50 -1.40
C LYS A 118 -10.87 -3.20 -1.59
N ASP A 119 -11.58 -2.93 -0.50
CA ASP A 119 -13.01 -2.62 -0.56
C ASP A 119 -13.30 -1.31 -1.31
N MET A 120 -12.51 -0.26 -1.06
CA MET A 120 -12.62 0.99 -1.82
C MET A 120 -12.39 0.79 -3.32
N ALA A 121 -11.39 -0.02 -3.71
CA ALA A 121 -11.14 -0.33 -5.11
C ALA A 121 -12.29 -1.12 -5.75
N ALA A 122 -12.83 -2.12 -5.06
CA ALA A 122 -13.96 -2.91 -5.54
C ALA A 122 -15.23 -2.05 -5.69
N VAL A 123 -15.57 -1.27 -4.67
CA VAL A 123 -16.74 -0.36 -4.68
C VAL A 123 -16.60 0.71 -5.76
N ASP A 124 -15.44 1.36 -5.91
CA ASP A 124 -15.19 2.36 -6.96
C ASP A 124 -15.37 1.78 -8.35
N THR A 125 -14.85 0.57 -8.58
CA THR A 125 -14.93 -0.09 -9.88
C THR A 125 -16.36 -0.49 -10.23
N VAL A 126 -17.09 -1.14 -9.31
CA VAL A 126 -18.48 -1.58 -9.55
C VAL A 126 -19.43 -0.39 -9.64
N TYR A 127 -19.26 0.62 -8.79
CA TYR A 127 -20.09 1.83 -8.82
C TYR A 127 -19.91 2.58 -10.15
N SER A 128 -18.66 2.75 -10.60
CA SER A 128 -18.38 3.39 -11.89
C SER A 128 -19.00 2.65 -13.06
N LEU A 129 -18.95 1.31 -13.07
CA LEU A 129 -19.57 0.49 -14.11
C LEU A 129 -21.10 0.66 -14.12
N ARG A 130 -21.76 0.53 -12.96
CA ARG A 130 -23.22 0.66 -12.85
C ARG A 130 -23.69 2.07 -13.20
N HIS A 131 -23.01 3.10 -12.67
CA HIS A 131 -23.35 4.49 -12.93
C HIS A 131 -23.25 4.82 -14.43
N TRP A 132 -22.23 4.30 -15.11
CA TRP A 132 -22.10 4.42 -16.56
C TRP A 132 -23.24 3.70 -17.29
N ALA A 133 -23.58 2.48 -16.89
CA ALA A 133 -24.67 1.71 -17.50
C ALA A 133 -26.03 2.42 -17.34
N ASP A 134 -26.29 3.05 -16.19
CA ASP A 134 -27.56 3.71 -15.88
C ASP A 134 -27.68 5.10 -16.52
N THR A 135 -26.58 5.87 -16.58
CA THR A 135 -26.62 7.30 -16.95
C THR A 135 -25.89 7.64 -18.26
N GLY A 136 -25.08 6.72 -18.78
CA GLY A 136 -24.16 6.98 -19.89
C GLY A 136 -23.05 7.99 -19.55
N ARG A 137 -22.80 8.26 -18.27
CA ARG A 137 -21.81 9.24 -17.78
C ARG A 137 -20.93 8.63 -16.70
N PHE A 138 -19.73 9.16 -16.58
CA PHE A 138 -18.85 8.82 -15.46
C PHE A 138 -19.36 9.46 -14.16
N PRO A 139 -19.12 8.83 -13.00
CA PRO A 139 -19.40 9.43 -11.69
C PRO A 139 -18.77 10.82 -11.52
N ASP A 140 -19.28 11.57 -10.54
CA ASP A 140 -18.73 12.89 -10.17
C ASP A 140 -17.21 12.82 -10.00
N HIS A 141 -16.50 13.54 -10.87
CA HIS A 141 -15.05 13.56 -10.94
C HIS A 141 -14.41 14.11 -9.66
N VAL A 142 -15.04 15.08 -8.99
CA VAL A 142 -14.52 15.67 -7.73
C VAL A 142 -14.56 14.62 -6.62
N LEU A 143 -15.68 13.92 -6.48
CA LEU A 143 -15.83 12.85 -5.48
C LEU A 143 -14.94 11.65 -5.80
N GLY A 144 -14.84 11.24 -7.06
CA GLY A 144 -13.92 10.18 -7.50
C GLY A 144 -12.45 10.50 -7.22
N GLN A 145 -12.03 11.76 -7.42
CA GLN A 145 -10.69 12.20 -7.00
C GLN A 145 -10.51 12.13 -5.49
N GLN A 146 -11.54 12.46 -4.72
CA GLN A 146 -11.47 12.40 -3.26
C GLN A 146 -11.36 10.95 -2.75
N VAL A 147 -12.06 9.99 -3.36
CA VAL A 147 -11.88 8.55 -3.10
C VAL A 147 -10.42 8.14 -3.31
N ARG A 148 -9.82 8.52 -4.45
CA ARG A 148 -8.40 8.20 -4.75
C ARG A 148 -7.43 8.82 -3.75
N ARG A 149 -7.61 10.09 -3.39
CA ARG A 149 -6.82 10.76 -2.34
C ARG A 149 -6.93 10.06 -0.99
N ASN A 150 -8.12 9.55 -0.66
CA ASN A 150 -8.35 8.79 0.56
C ASN A 150 -7.62 7.44 0.52
N MET A 151 -7.66 6.73 -0.63
CA MET A 151 -6.88 5.51 -0.84
C MET A 151 -5.37 5.78 -0.71
N ASP A 152 -4.83 6.83 -1.34
CA ASP A 152 -3.41 7.16 -1.23
C ASP A 152 -2.98 7.42 0.22
N ALA A 153 -3.84 8.07 1.00
CA ALA A 153 -3.58 8.33 2.41
C ALA A 153 -3.57 7.05 3.25
N LEU A 154 -4.49 6.11 2.98
CA LEU A 154 -4.52 4.78 3.62
C LEU A 154 -3.33 3.93 3.19
N TRP A 155 -2.98 3.92 1.91
CA TRP A 155 -1.81 3.23 1.37
C TRP A 155 -0.53 3.66 2.08
N MET A 156 -0.32 4.98 2.19
CA MET A 156 0.84 5.52 2.88
C MET A 156 0.83 5.18 4.37
N ARG A 157 -0.34 5.25 5.02
CA ARG A 157 -0.47 4.87 6.43
C ARG A 157 -0.15 3.38 6.64
N ALA A 158 -0.71 2.48 5.85
CA ALA A 158 -0.51 1.04 5.96
C ALA A 158 0.98 0.69 5.83
N GLY A 159 1.65 1.17 4.77
CA GLY A 159 3.07 0.89 4.56
C GLY A 159 3.97 1.44 5.66
N ARG A 160 3.79 2.71 6.05
CA ARG A 160 4.59 3.33 7.12
C ARG A 160 4.34 2.69 8.49
N THR A 161 3.10 2.31 8.76
CA THR A 161 2.73 1.62 10.00
C THR A 161 3.31 0.21 10.04
N ALA A 162 3.26 -0.55 8.95
CA ALA A 162 3.87 -1.87 8.85
C ALA A 162 5.38 -1.83 9.12
N HIS A 163 6.06 -0.84 8.56
CA HIS A 163 7.48 -0.60 8.82
C HIS A 163 7.77 -0.23 10.28
N ALA A 164 6.97 0.67 10.87
CA ALA A 164 7.11 1.07 12.25
C ALA A 164 6.92 -0.08 13.25
N VAL A 165 6.02 -1.03 12.95
CA VAL A 165 5.80 -2.22 13.78
C VAL A 165 6.95 -3.22 13.67
N GLY A 166 7.68 -3.18 12.55
CA GLY A 166 8.59 -4.26 12.19
C GLY A 166 7.82 -5.54 11.81
N GLY A 167 8.53 -6.50 11.24
CA GLY A 167 7.96 -7.76 10.77
C GLY A 167 8.73 -8.27 9.56
N SER A 168 8.61 -9.57 9.27
CA SER A 168 9.28 -10.13 8.11
C SER A 168 8.66 -9.58 6.82
N ALA A 169 9.51 -9.31 5.82
CA ALA A 169 9.08 -8.93 4.47
C ALA A 169 8.03 -9.91 3.92
N ALA A 170 8.23 -11.22 4.16
CA ALA A 170 7.29 -12.27 3.77
C ALA A 170 5.89 -12.10 4.40
N ARG A 171 5.81 -11.74 5.69
CA ARG A 171 4.53 -11.50 6.37
C ARG A 171 3.77 -10.34 5.74
N TRP A 172 4.46 -9.22 5.52
CA TRP A 172 3.82 -8.03 4.93
C TRP A 172 3.45 -8.25 3.47
N SER A 173 4.31 -8.94 2.70
CA SER A 173 4.01 -9.32 1.32
C SER A 173 2.76 -10.20 1.24
N ALA A 174 2.62 -11.20 2.12
CA ALA A 174 1.42 -12.03 2.18
C ALA A 174 0.16 -11.22 2.53
N LEU A 175 0.25 -10.24 3.43
CA LEU A 175 -0.88 -9.38 3.80
C LEU A 175 -1.29 -8.42 2.67
N PHE A 176 -0.32 -7.90 1.93
CA PHE A 176 -0.52 -6.90 0.88
C PHE A 176 -0.96 -7.50 -0.45
N THR A 177 -0.68 -8.78 -0.67
CA THR A 177 -1.08 -9.51 -1.87
C THR A 177 -2.59 -9.75 -1.85
N VAL A 178 -3.24 -9.51 -2.98
CA VAL A 178 -4.66 -9.85 -3.19
C VAL A 178 -4.72 -10.98 -4.20
N SER A 179 -5.38 -12.09 -3.84
CA SER A 179 -5.54 -13.21 -4.78
C SER A 179 -6.66 -12.94 -5.79
N ALA A 180 -6.61 -13.58 -6.96
CA ALA A 180 -7.68 -13.49 -7.95
C ALA A 180 -9.03 -13.98 -7.38
N GLN A 181 -9.03 -15.04 -6.58
CA GLN A 181 -10.22 -15.55 -5.90
C GLN A 181 -10.80 -14.52 -4.91
N GLU A 182 -9.94 -13.83 -4.17
CA GLU A 182 -10.37 -12.78 -3.24
C GLU A 182 -11.01 -11.60 -3.98
N TRP A 183 -10.41 -11.15 -5.09
CA TRP A 183 -11.01 -10.13 -5.94
C TRP A 183 -12.38 -10.57 -6.48
N GLN A 184 -12.47 -11.80 -6.99
CA GLN A 184 -13.71 -12.35 -7.50
C GLN A 184 -14.82 -12.33 -6.43
N GLN A 185 -14.54 -12.80 -5.22
CA GLN A 185 -15.51 -12.83 -4.13
C GLN A 185 -16.01 -11.42 -3.76
N ARG A 186 -15.08 -10.46 -3.60
CA ARG A 186 -15.44 -9.06 -3.28
C ARG A 186 -16.30 -8.43 -4.37
N LEU A 187 -15.90 -8.60 -5.63
CA LEU A 187 -16.62 -8.02 -6.76
C LEU A 187 -17.99 -8.66 -6.95
N GLN A 188 -18.11 -9.98 -6.76
CA GLN A 188 -19.40 -10.67 -6.79
C GLN A 188 -20.34 -10.15 -5.68
N HIS A 189 -19.83 -9.95 -4.47
CA HIS A 189 -20.59 -9.35 -3.37
C HIS A 189 -21.08 -7.93 -3.72
N CYS A 190 -20.21 -7.08 -4.27
CA CYS A 190 -20.60 -5.74 -4.75
C CYS A 190 -21.61 -5.79 -5.91
N LEU A 191 -21.52 -6.79 -6.79
CA LEU A 191 -22.39 -6.93 -7.97
C LEU A 191 -23.77 -7.54 -7.68
N HIS A 192 -23.89 -8.43 -6.70
CA HIS A 192 -25.12 -9.23 -6.52
C HIS A 192 -25.81 -8.97 -5.18
N GLU A 193 -25.03 -8.77 -4.12
CA GLU A 193 -25.58 -8.68 -2.75
C GLU A 193 -25.85 -7.23 -2.34
N SER A 194 -25.39 -6.28 -3.15
CA SER A 194 -25.50 -4.84 -2.87
C SER A 194 -26.56 -4.19 -3.75
N THR A 195 -27.59 -3.61 -3.12
CA THR A 195 -28.52 -2.75 -3.86
C THR A 195 -27.78 -1.55 -4.47
N THR A 196 -28.32 -0.96 -5.53
CA THR A 196 -27.73 0.24 -6.15
C THR A 196 -27.57 1.37 -5.13
N ASP A 197 -28.55 1.54 -4.24
CA ASP A 197 -28.51 2.55 -3.18
C ASP A 197 -27.41 2.25 -2.16
N ASP A 198 -27.25 0.99 -1.71
CA ASP A 198 -26.20 0.60 -0.76
C ASP A 198 -24.80 0.81 -1.33
N LEU A 199 -24.62 0.55 -2.62
CA LEU A 199 -23.35 0.78 -3.32
C LEU A 199 -23.05 2.28 -3.41
N ALA A 200 -24.04 3.09 -3.79
CA ALA A 200 -23.90 4.54 -3.86
C ALA A 200 -23.57 5.14 -2.49
N ILE A 201 -24.27 4.72 -1.42
CA ILE A 201 -24.02 5.19 -0.05
C ILE A 201 -22.59 4.85 0.40
N ARG A 202 -22.12 3.63 0.14
CA ARG A 202 -20.73 3.25 0.46
C ARG A 202 -19.71 4.05 -0.33
N TRP A 203 -19.92 4.24 -1.62
CA TRP A 203 -19.02 5.03 -2.46
C TRP A 203 -18.91 6.49 -1.97
N HIS A 204 -20.04 7.13 -1.65
CA HIS A 204 -20.04 8.48 -1.07
C HIS A 204 -19.39 8.53 0.31
N THR A 205 -19.57 7.49 1.13
CA THR A 205 -18.87 7.35 2.42
C THR A 205 -17.35 7.30 2.22
N TYR A 206 -16.88 6.61 1.19
CA TYR A 206 -15.48 6.56 0.80
C TYR A 206 -14.93 7.85 0.18
N ALA A 207 -15.80 8.72 -0.33
CA ALA A 207 -15.43 10.07 -0.74
C ALA A 207 -15.31 11.05 0.46
N SER A 208 -15.57 10.61 1.70
CA SER A 208 -15.48 11.50 2.86
C SER A 208 -14.04 11.98 3.13
N PRO A 209 -13.78 13.30 3.25
CA PRO A 209 -12.43 13.82 3.48
C PRO A 209 -11.87 13.45 4.87
N THR A 210 -12.70 12.97 5.79
CA THR A 210 -12.27 12.55 7.13
C THR A 210 -11.29 11.37 7.08
N ILE A 211 -11.41 10.49 6.09
CA ILE A 211 -10.54 9.32 5.91
C ILE A 211 -9.08 9.75 5.74
N ALA A 212 -8.81 10.65 4.79
CA ALA A 212 -7.47 11.19 4.59
C ALA A 212 -7.00 12.03 5.79
N ALA A 213 -7.89 12.77 6.45
CA ALA A 213 -7.54 13.56 7.63
C ALA A 213 -7.06 12.65 8.79
N ASP A 214 -7.76 11.56 9.05
CA ASP A 214 -7.41 10.59 10.11
C ASP A 214 -6.13 9.81 9.75
N ALA A 215 -5.95 9.46 8.48
CA ALA A 215 -4.71 8.85 8.00
C ALA A 215 -3.50 9.77 8.23
N ARG A 216 -3.61 11.05 7.85
CA ARG A 216 -2.57 12.06 8.08
C ARG A 216 -2.30 12.31 9.55
N ARG A 217 -3.34 12.37 10.40
CA ARG A 217 -3.17 12.52 11.86
C ARG A 217 -2.36 11.37 12.44
N SER A 218 -2.62 10.14 11.98
CA SER A 218 -1.84 8.97 12.37
C SER A 218 -0.38 9.03 11.91
N LEU A 219 -0.14 9.44 10.66
CA LEU A 219 1.21 9.59 10.12
C LEU A 219 2.01 10.67 10.87
N LYS A 220 1.36 11.79 11.24
CA LYS A 220 1.99 12.81 12.10
C LYS A 220 2.37 12.26 13.47
N GLN A 221 1.58 11.35 14.02
CA GLN A 221 1.95 10.67 15.28
C GLN A 221 3.15 9.76 15.09
N LEU A 222 3.20 8.96 14.03
CA LEU A 222 4.38 8.14 13.70
C LEU A 222 5.63 8.99 13.48
N GLN A 223 5.48 10.18 12.90
CA GLN A 223 6.58 11.11 12.71
C GLN A 223 7.13 11.63 14.04
N ARG A 224 6.25 12.02 14.98
CA ARG A 224 6.67 12.42 16.33
C ARG A 224 7.39 11.31 17.08
N ASP A 225 6.98 10.07 16.83
CA ASP A 225 7.57 8.88 17.44
C ASP A 225 8.86 8.42 16.70
N GLY A 226 9.28 9.13 15.64
CA GLY A 226 10.53 8.86 14.91
C GLY A 226 10.47 7.74 13.86
N TYR A 227 9.28 7.19 13.57
CA TYR A 227 9.09 6.09 12.61
C TYR A 227 8.69 6.56 11.20
N HIS A 228 8.52 7.86 11.00
CA HIS A 228 8.15 8.47 9.73
C HIS A 228 8.77 9.87 9.62
N GLY A 229 9.06 10.32 8.40
CA GLY A 229 9.67 11.64 8.18
C GLY A 229 10.33 11.72 6.81
N PRO A 230 10.84 12.91 6.43
CA PRO A 230 11.54 13.11 5.15
C PRO A 230 12.81 12.25 5.07
N ASP A 231 13.48 12.02 6.20
CA ASP A 231 14.73 11.27 6.27
C ASP A 231 14.52 9.75 6.44
N VAL A 232 13.27 9.30 6.59
CA VAL A 232 12.94 7.87 6.75
C VAL A 232 12.59 7.29 5.37
N PRO A 233 13.44 6.41 4.79
CA PRO A 233 13.19 5.83 3.48
C PRO A 233 11.87 5.06 3.47
N LEU A 234 11.28 4.91 2.28
CA LEU A 234 10.11 4.05 2.15
C LEU A 234 10.49 2.59 2.51
N PRO A 235 9.55 1.84 3.11
CA PRO A 235 9.75 0.43 3.38
C PRO A 235 10.00 -0.36 2.10
N GLU A 236 10.83 -1.41 2.17
CA GLU A 236 11.10 -2.31 1.04
C GLU A 236 9.82 -3.00 0.56
N VAL A 237 8.98 -3.43 1.49
CA VAL A 237 7.68 -4.04 1.19
C VAL A 237 6.58 -3.00 1.41
N MET A 238 5.91 -2.65 0.32
CA MET A 238 4.77 -1.73 0.31
C MET A 238 3.53 -2.43 -0.26
N PRO A 239 2.33 -1.99 0.10
CA PRO A 239 1.12 -2.43 -0.58
C PRO A 239 1.16 -2.02 -2.07
N PRO A 240 0.45 -2.74 -2.95
CA PRO A 240 0.30 -2.32 -4.34
C PRO A 240 -0.21 -0.87 -4.38
N ARG A 241 0.28 -0.10 -5.34
CA ARG A 241 -0.10 1.31 -5.45
C ARG A 241 -1.59 1.41 -5.80
N VAL A 242 -2.21 2.54 -5.47
CA VAL A 242 -3.64 2.77 -5.73
C VAL A 242 -4.03 2.53 -7.21
N PRO A 243 -3.26 3.00 -8.22
CA PRO A 243 -3.55 2.66 -9.61
C PRO A 243 -3.51 1.15 -9.88
N GLU A 244 -2.51 0.44 -9.34
CA GLU A 244 -2.37 -1.01 -9.51
C GLU A 244 -3.54 -1.78 -8.88
N LEU A 245 -4.00 -1.38 -7.68
CA LEU A 245 -5.19 -1.96 -7.05
C LEU A 245 -6.45 -1.75 -7.88
N LEU A 246 -6.63 -0.55 -8.45
CA LEU A 246 -7.77 -0.24 -9.30
C LEU A 246 -7.72 -1.02 -10.61
N ASP A 247 -6.55 -1.19 -11.21
CA ASP A 247 -6.38 -1.97 -12.43
C ASP A 247 -6.66 -3.46 -12.16
N GLN A 248 -6.13 -4.02 -11.07
CA GLN A 248 -6.44 -5.40 -10.65
C GLN A 248 -7.95 -5.61 -10.41
N ALA A 249 -8.62 -4.65 -9.78
CA ALA A 249 -10.07 -4.71 -9.56
C ALA A 249 -10.86 -4.65 -10.88
N ARG A 250 -10.43 -3.84 -11.85
CA ARG A 250 -11.04 -3.77 -13.19
C ARG A 250 -10.86 -5.06 -13.98
N ASP A 251 -9.64 -5.61 -14.00
CA ASP A 251 -9.32 -6.85 -14.69
C ASP A 251 -10.15 -8.02 -14.12
N ALA A 252 -10.21 -8.11 -12.79
CA ALA A 252 -11.04 -9.10 -12.11
C ALA A 252 -12.54 -8.89 -12.37
N LEU A 253 -13.01 -7.64 -12.45
CA LEU A 253 -14.41 -7.34 -12.76
C LEU A 253 -14.76 -7.80 -14.17
N SER A 254 -13.90 -7.54 -15.16
CA SER A 254 -14.07 -8.02 -16.54
C SER A 254 -14.23 -9.54 -16.55
N ALA A 255 -13.33 -10.25 -15.86
CA ALA A 255 -13.37 -11.72 -15.77
C ALA A 255 -14.67 -12.23 -15.12
N VAL A 256 -15.19 -11.55 -14.10
CA VAL A 256 -16.47 -11.90 -13.46
C VAL A 256 -17.65 -11.67 -14.41
N THR A 257 -17.69 -10.53 -15.11
CA THR A 257 -18.76 -10.25 -16.07
C THR A 257 -18.76 -11.18 -17.28
N ASP A 258 -17.59 -11.58 -17.76
CA ASP A 258 -17.46 -12.51 -18.90
C ASP A 258 -17.93 -13.92 -18.52
N GLN A 259 -17.67 -14.36 -17.27
CA GLN A 259 -18.19 -15.62 -16.72
C GLN A 259 -19.72 -15.62 -16.61
N VAL A 260 -20.35 -14.47 -16.35
CA VAL A 260 -21.81 -14.33 -16.28
C VAL A 260 -22.45 -14.22 -17.67
N ARG A 261 -21.72 -13.74 -18.68
CA ARG A 261 -22.19 -13.71 -20.08
C ARG A 261 -22.02 -15.06 -20.80
N SER A 262 -21.05 -15.88 -20.39
CA SER A 262 -20.77 -17.20 -20.98
C SER A 262 -21.48 -18.45 -20.42
N PRO A 263 -22.30 -18.44 -19.34
CA PRO A 263 -22.95 -19.67 -18.87
C PRO A 263 -24.05 -20.13 -19.84
N ASP A 264 -24.50 -19.25 -20.74
CA ASP A 264 -25.48 -19.56 -21.78
C ASP A 264 -24.89 -19.82 -23.16
N ALA A 265 -23.59 -19.68 -23.41
CA ALA A 265 -23.05 -20.02 -24.73
C ALA A 265 -23.15 -21.54 -24.99
N ALA A 266 -22.85 -22.37 -24.00
CA ALA A 266 -23.01 -23.83 -24.11
C ALA A 266 -24.49 -24.27 -24.03
N THR A 267 -25.31 -23.61 -23.20
CA THR A 267 -26.72 -23.96 -23.00
C THR A 267 -27.62 -23.46 -24.13
N ALA A 268 -27.32 -22.29 -24.72
CA ALA A 268 -28.00 -21.79 -25.91
C ALA A 268 -27.59 -22.57 -27.16
N THR A 269 -26.33 -23.01 -27.30
CA THR A 269 -25.95 -23.90 -28.40
C THR A 269 -26.63 -25.27 -28.25
N ALA A 270 -26.69 -25.83 -27.04
CA ALA A 270 -27.42 -27.07 -26.77
C ALA A 270 -28.96 -26.93 -26.93
N ALA A 271 -29.54 -25.76 -26.64
CA ALA A 271 -30.96 -25.49 -26.86
C ALA A 271 -31.29 -25.25 -28.34
N VAL A 272 -30.39 -24.62 -29.09
CA VAL A 272 -30.51 -24.46 -30.55
C VAL A 272 -30.35 -25.82 -31.24
N ASP A 273 -29.40 -26.65 -30.83
CA ASP A 273 -29.24 -28.02 -31.33
C ASP A 273 -30.40 -28.94 -30.93
N ALA A 274 -31.05 -28.69 -29.78
CA ALA A 274 -32.25 -29.43 -29.37
C ALA A 274 -33.54 -29.00 -30.10
N VAL A 275 -33.58 -27.77 -30.64
CA VAL A 275 -34.74 -27.25 -31.40
C VAL A 275 -34.61 -27.52 -32.91
N PHE A 276 -33.40 -27.81 -33.41
CA PHE A 276 -33.17 -28.27 -34.78
C PHE A 276 -32.82 -29.75 -34.83
N PRO A 277 -33.82 -30.67 -34.89
CA PRO A 277 -33.53 -32.00 -35.39
C PRO A 277 -32.94 -31.88 -36.80
N GLU A 278 -31.93 -32.70 -37.08
CA GLU A 278 -31.14 -32.86 -38.32
C GLU A 278 -31.97 -33.04 -39.63
N ALA A 279 -33.29 -32.93 -39.56
CA ALA A 279 -34.25 -33.17 -40.62
C ALA A 279 -34.54 -31.97 -41.54
N LEU A 280 -33.94 -30.80 -41.34
CA LEU A 280 -34.05 -29.66 -42.27
C LEU A 280 -32.85 -29.50 -43.21
N ALA A 281 -32.00 -30.52 -43.34
CA ALA A 281 -30.94 -30.59 -44.35
C ALA A 281 -31.42 -31.18 -45.71
N ARG A 282 -32.72 -31.39 -45.91
CA ARG A 282 -33.29 -31.78 -47.22
C ARG A 282 -34.50 -30.91 -47.54
N GLU A 283 -34.25 -29.95 -48.43
CA GLU A 283 -35.17 -29.34 -49.42
C GLU A 283 -34.88 -27.84 -49.58
N TRP A 284 -33.63 -27.52 -49.95
CA TRP A 284 -33.44 -26.45 -50.93
C TRP A 284 -33.26 -27.07 -52.29
N SER A 285 -34.39 -27.48 -52.87
CA SER A 285 -34.50 -27.76 -54.29
C SER A 285 -34.26 -26.45 -55.04
N THR A 286 -33.07 -26.31 -55.61
CA THR A 286 -32.74 -25.30 -56.62
C THR A 286 -33.54 -25.56 -57.89
N GLY A 287 -34.80 -25.14 -57.89
CA GLY A 287 -35.62 -25.03 -59.09
C GLY A 287 -35.03 -23.94 -59.99
N THR A 288 -34.39 -24.37 -61.07
CA THR A 288 -33.85 -23.54 -62.14
C THR A 288 -34.98 -23.14 -63.11
N ALA A 289 -34.82 -21.96 -63.73
CA ALA A 289 -35.57 -21.32 -64.83
C ALA A 289 -36.71 -20.38 -64.38
N ASP A 290 -36.82 -19.14 -64.88
CA ASP A 290 -36.44 -18.62 -66.20
C ASP A 290 -36.11 -17.09 -66.15
N PRO A 291 -35.26 -16.55 -67.06
CA PRO A 291 -34.83 -15.16 -67.10
C PRO A 291 -35.78 -14.34 -67.98
N GLY A 292 -36.25 -13.19 -67.49
CA GLY A 292 -37.06 -12.33 -68.34
C GLY A 292 -37.78 -11.22 -67.61
N ARG A 293 -37.02 -10.25 -67.12
CA ARG A 293 -37.46 -8.84 -67.19
C ARG A 293 -36.28 -7.91 -66.93
N ASP A 294 -35.66 -7.53 -68.04
CA ASP A 294 -35.13 -6.18 -68.21
C ASP A 294 -36.24 -5.18 -67.85
N ASP A 295 -35.98 -4.24 -66.94
CA ASP A 295 -35.47 -2.95 -67.40
C ASP A 295 -34.92 -2.10 -66.23
N PRO A 296 -33.94 -1.24 -66.51
CA PRO A 296 -33.13 -0.50 -65.54
C PRO A 296 -33.77 0.86 -65.22
N LEU A 297 -33.34 1.48 -64.11
CA LEU A 297 -33.03 2.92 -64.01
C LEU A 297 -32.63 3.26 -62.56
N SER A 298 -31.32 3.35 -62.34
CA SER A 298 -30.72 4.40 -61.50
C SER A 298 -29.90 5.25 -62.46
N PRO A 299 -29.91 6.59 -62.37
CA PRO A 299 -29.22 7.31 -61.28
C PRO A 299 -30.00 8.60 -60.89
N ASP A 300 -29.67 9.51 -59.98
CA ASP A 300 -28.48 9.88 -59.22
C ASP A 300 -28.94 10.87 -58.08
N PRO A 301 -28.10 11.70 -57.42
CA PRO A 301 -28.30 12.06 -56.01
C PRO A 301 -28.85 13.49 -55.85
N GLN A 302 -29.39 13.82 -54.70
CA GLN A 302 -29.50 15.22 -54.29
C GLN A 302 -28.66 15.48 -53.04
N ARG A 303 -27.45 15.99 -53.32
CA ARG A 303 -26.83 17.04 -52.50
C ARG A 303 -27.81 18.20 -52.43
N ASP A 304 -28.06 18.70 -51.24
CA ASP A 304 -28.39 20.11 -51.08
C ASP A 304 -27.41 20.75 -50.09
N SER A 305 -26.81 21.83 -50.56
CA SER A 305 -25.72 22.57 -49.94
C SER A 305 -26.18 24.01 -49.71
N GLY A 306 -26.48 24.39 -48.47
CA GLY A 306 -26.40 25.77 -47.95
C GLY A 306 -27.34 26.82 -48.56
N PRO A 307 -27.29 28.10 -48.12
CA PRO A 307 -26.18 28.74 -47.40
C PRO A 307 -26.55 29.52 -46.11
N ASP A 308 -25.51 29.78 -45.30
CA ASP A 308 -25.40 30.85 -44.28
C ASP A 308 -25.47 32.25 -44.94
N PRO A 309 -25.90 33.33 -44.23
CA PRO A 309 -25.15 33.94 -43.12
C PRO A 309 -25.95 34.34 -41.86
#